data_AF-A0A1Q7KKJ6-F1
#
_entry.id   AF-A0A1Q7KKJ6-F1
#
_cell.length_a   1.000
_cell.length_b   1.000
_cell.length_c   1.000
_cell.angle_alpha   90.00
_cell.angle_beta   90.00
_cell.angle_gamma   90.00
#
_symmetry.space_group_name_H-M   'P 1'
#
loop_
_entity.id
_entity.type
_entity.pdbx_description
1 polymer ?
#
loop_
_entity_poly.entity_id
_entity_poly.type
_entity_poly.pdbx_seq_one_letter_code
_entity_poly.pdbx_strand_id
1 'polypeptide(L)'
;MPEPGPQASIGTIGRLTGALFSPKRTFADIAAKPSWVAPFILWCALGLVVGFLLGQKTDWRAFFERQMNQNPRAEQMAQDQKDRMLEAQTTWAPRISFAFGLVGTALTILVVALIYWGAFNLFFGAGLNFSQGFSITSFAFMPVAVSSVLAIITLSLISS
;
A
#
# COMPACT_ATOMS: atom_id res chain seq x y z
N MET A 1 -28.10 4.66 32.98
CA MET A 1 -27.62 3.73 31.95
C MET A 1 -26.49 2.91 32.56
N PRO A 2 -26.42 1.59 32.40
CA PRO A 2 -25.26 0.83 32.86
C PRO A 2 -24.03 1.33 32.12
N GLU A 3 -22.98 1.72 32.86
CA GLU A 3 -21.65 2.00 32.31
C GLU A 3 -21.20 0.77 31.50
N PRO A 4 -20.70 0.92 30.26
CA PRO A 4 -20.16 -0.22 29.54
C PRO A 4 -18.97 -0.77 30.33
N GLY A 5 -19.12 -2.01 30.82
CA GLY A 5 -18.06 -2.70 31.56
C GLY A 5 -16.75 -2.74 30.77
N PRO A 6 -15.61 -2.92 31.44
CA PRO A 6 -14.28 -2.79 30.83
C PRO A 6 -14.19 -3.63 29.56
N GLN A 7 -14.16 -2.94 28.41
CA GLN A 7 -14.08 -3.57 27.11
C GLN A 7 -12.76 -4.37 27.07
N ALA A 8 -12.84 -5.69 26.97
CA ALA A 8 -11.66 -6.53 26.83
C ALA A 8 -10.81 -6.02 25.66
N SER A 9 -9.55 -5.69 25.92
CA SER A 9 -8.65 -5.13 24.90
C SER A 9 -8.49 -6.12 23.76
N ILE A 10 -8.69 -5.66 22.53
CA ILE A 10 -8.57 -6.53 21.35
C ILE A 10 -7.08 -6.76 21.10
N GLY A 11 -6.66 -8.03 21.06
CA GLY A 11 -5.29 -8.39 20.69
C GLY A 11 -4.96 -8.03 19.25
N THR A 12 -3.68 -7.98 18.90
CA THR A 12 -3.18 -7.55 17.58
C THR A 12 -3.83 -8.28 16.40
N ILE A 13 -3.93 -9.61 16.46
CA ILE A 13 -4.58 -10.42 15.41
C ILE A 13 -6.08 -10.09 15.33
N GLY A 14 -6.72 -9.91 16.50
CA GLY A 14 -8.13 -9.51 16.58
C GLY A 14 -8.39 -8.13 15.98
N ARG A 15 -7.42 -7.21 16.03
CA ARG A 15 -7.53 -5.90 15.37
C ARG A 15 -7.41 -6.01 13.85
N LEU A 16 -6.56 -6.91 13.33
CA LEU A 16 -6.41 -7.12 11.89
C LEU A 16 -7.70 -7.69 11.26
N THR A 17 -8.29 -8.73 11.87
CA THR A 17 -9.56 -9.28 11.38
C THR A 17 -10.74 -8.39 11.74
N GLY A 18 -10.71 -7.78 12.92
CA GLY A 18 -11.74 -6.86 13.40
C GLY A 18 -11.90 -5.62 12.53
N ALA A 19 -10.83 -5.13 11.89
CA ALA A 19 -10.91 -4.01 10.95
C ALA A 19 -11.80 -4.34 9.72
N LEU A 20 -11.91 -5.62 9.35
CA LEU A 20 -12.74 -6.10 8.24
C LEU A 20 -14.17 -6.42 8.67
N PHE A 21 -14.33 -7.10 9.82
CA PHE A 21 -15.63 -7.69 10.20
C PHE A 21 -16.34 -6.97 11.36
N SER A 22 -15.61 -6.18 12.15
CA SER A 22 -16.15 -5.40 13.28
C SER A 22 -15.49 -4.02 13.40
N PRO A 23 -15.52 -3.20 12.32
CA PRO A 23 -14.69 -2.00 12.21
C PRO A 23 -14.97 -1.00 13.33
N LYS A 24 -16.24 -0.71 13.63
CA LYS A 24 -16.61 0.28 14.67
C LYS A 24 -15.96 -0.03 16.03
N ARG A 25 -16.04 -1.29 16.48
CA ARG A 25 -15.45 -1.73 17.74
C ARG A 25 -13.92 -1.68 17.68
N THR A 26 -13.37 -2.12 16.56
CA THR A 26 -11.92 -2.22 16.35
C THR A 26 -11.24 -0.85 16.30
N PHE A 27 -11.80 0.10 15.54
CA PHE A 27 -11.26 1.45 15.45
C PHE A 27 -11.41 2.24 16.75
N ALA A 28 -12.46 1.99 17.55
CA ALA A 28 -12.58 2.56 18.89
C ALA A 28 -11.45 2.06 19.82
N ASP A 29 -11.16 0.76 19.80
CA ASP A 29 -10.07 0.15 20.57
C ASP A 29 -8.68 0.65 20.09
N ILE A 30 -8.50 0.83 18.78
CA ILE A 30 -7.27 1.42 18.19
C ILE A 30 -7.12 2.89 18.59
N ALA A 31 -8.19 3.69 18.56
CA ALA A 31 -8.13 5.10 18.95
C ALA A 31 -7.78 5.26 20.44
N ALA A 32 -8.28 4.37 21.30
CA ALA A 32 -7.97 4.34 22.73
C ALA A 32 -6.55 3.86 23.03
N LYS A 33 -6.06 2.85 22.29
CA LYS A 33 -4.72 2.27 22.44
C LYS A 33 -4.06 2.11 21.07
N PRO A 34 -3.44 3.18 20.53
CA PRO A 34 -2.88 3.15 19.18
C PRO A 34 -1.72 2.16 19.08
N SER A 35 -1.75 1.33 18.02
CA SER A 35 -0.67 0.39 17.69
C SER A 35 -0.57 0.25 16.18
N TRP A 36 0.49 0.77 15.57
CA TRP A 36 0.61 0.80 14.11
C TRP A 36 1.59 -0.24 13.57
N VAL A 37 2.47 -0.80 14.40
CA VAL A 37 3.57 -1.67 13.96
C VAL A 37 3.03 -2.89 13.20
N ALA A 38 2.03 -3.58 13.75
CA ALA A 38 1.51 -4.80 13.14
C ALA A 38 0.89 -4.58 11.74
N PRO A 39 -0.09 -3.66 11.53
CA PRO A 39 -0.60 -3.42 10.20
C PRO A 39 0.48 -2.85 9.27
N PHE A 40 1.39 -2.01 9.75
CA PHE A 40 2.46 -1.44 8.93
C PHE A 40 3.43 -2.51 8.41
N ILE A 41 3.89 -3.43 9.27
CA ILE A 41 4.77 -4.53 8.86
C ILE A 41 4.06 -5.46 7.88
N LEU A 42 2.77 -5.75 8.10
CA LEU A 42 1.97 -6.51 7.15
C LEU A 42 1.95 -5.83 5.77
N TRP A 43 1.77 -4.50 5.73
CA TRP A 43 1.80 -3.73 4.49
C TRP A 43 3.15 -3.77 3.79
N CYS A 44 4.24 -3.57 4.52
CA CYS A 44 5.58 -3.69 3.95
C CYS A 44 5.84 -5.08 3.39
N ALA A 45 5.41 -6.14 4.08
CA ALA A 45 5.56 -7.52 3.61
C ALA A 45 4.75 -7.78 2.33
N LEU A 46 3.48 -7.37 2.30
CA LEU A 46 2.63 -7.53 1.10
C LEU A 46 3.18 -6.74 -0.08
N GLY A 47 3.58 -5.48 0.14
CA GLY A 47 4.18 -4.62 -0.88
C GLY A 47 5.47 -5.21 -1.44
N LEU A 48 6.34 -5.76 -0.58
CA LEU A 48 7.55 -6.47 -1.00
C LEU A 48 7.24 -7.66 -1.91
N VAL A 49 6.32 -8.53 -1.51
CA VAL A 49 5.97 -9.73 -2.29
C VAL A 49 5.37 -9.33 -3.64
N VAL A 50 4.44 -8.36 -3.65
CA VAL A 50 3.85 -7.86 -4.91
C VAL A 50 4.91 -7.22 -5.79
N GLY A 51 5.78 -6.36 -5.25
CA GLY A 51 6.84 -5.69 -6.01
C GLY A 51 7.85 -6.67 -6.60
N PHE A 52 8.21 -7.71 -5.84
CA PHE A 52 9.06 -8.80 -6.29
C PHE A 52 8.40 -9.60 -7.43
N LEU A 53 7.14 -10.03 -7.25
CA LEU A 53 6.42 -10.79 -8.26
C LEU A 53 6.22 -9.98 -9.55
N LEU A 54 5.83 -8.70 -9.44
CA LEU A 54 5.73 -7.82 -10.60
C LEU A 54 7.08 -7.67 -11.30
N GLY A 55 8.15 -7.47 -10.55
CA GLY A 55 9.50 -7.36 -11.11
C GLY A 55 9.91 -8.59 -11.93
N GLN A 56 9.57 -9.80 -11.45
CA GLN A 56 9.93 -11.05 -12.12
C GLN A 56 8.97 -11.50 -13.23
N LYS A 57 7.65 -11.30 -13.03
CA LYS A 57 6.60 -11.88 -13.88
C LYS A 57 6.11 -10.95 -14.99
N THR A 58 6.46 -9.67 -14.91
CA THR A 58 6.01 -8.68 -15.89
C THR A 58 6.95 -8.67 -17.08
N ASP A 59 6.40 -8.82 -18.29
CA ASP A 59 7.10 -8.50 -19.53
C ASP A 59 7.23 -6.98 -19.66
N TRP A 60 8.24 -6.43 -18.98
CA TRP A 60 8.53 -5.00 -18.95
C TRP A 60 8.84 -4.45 -20.34
N ARG A 61 9.44 -5.26 -21.21
CA ARG A 61 9.76 -4.81 -22.56
C ARG A 61 8.48 -4.60 -23.36
N ALA A 62 7.60 -5.60 -23.42
CA ALA A 62 6.31 -5.44 -24.10
C ALA A 62 5.44 -4.35 -23.45
N PHE A 63 5.53 -4.17 -22.13
CA PHE A 63 4.85 -3.07 -21.44
C PHE A 63 5.34 -1.70 -21.92
N PHE A 64 6.66 -1.45 -21.92
CA PHE A 64 7.21 -0.16 -22.32
C PHE A 64 7.12 0.08 -23.82
N GLU A 65 7.24 -0.95 -24.66
CA GLU A 65 6.99 -0.84 -26.11
C GLU A 65 5.55 -0.37 -26.37
N ARG A 66 4.56 -0.99 -25.70
CA ARG A 66 3.16 -0.55 -25.80
C ARG A 66 2.96 0.87 -25.29
N GLN A 67 3.55 1.25 -24.16
CA GLN A 67 3.48 2.61 -23.65
C GLN A 67 4.10 3.64 -24.61
N MET A 68 5.24 3.29 -25.21
CA MET A 68 5.94 4.16 -26.15
C MET A 68 5.14 4.34 -27.43
N ASN A 69 4.54 3.27 -27.96
CA ASN A 69 3.66 3.35 -29.13
C ASN A 69 2.38 4.14 -28.89
N GLN A 70 1.94 4.27 -27.64
CA GLN A 70 0.80 5.10 -27.25
C GLN A 70 1.17 6.57 -27.00
N ASN A 71 2.46 6.92 -27.04
CA ASN A 71 2.94 8.26 -26.73
C ASN A 71 3.24 9.03 -28.03
N PRO A 72 2.48 10.09 -28.37
CA PRO A 72 2.72 10.89 -29.58
C PRO A 72 4.11 11.54 -29.62
N ARG A 73 4.73 11.79 -28.45
CA ARG A 73 6.09 12.33 -28.39
C ARG A 73 7.13 11.30 -28.82
N ALA A 74 6.85 10.01 -28.65
CA ALA A 74 7.75 8.97 -29.09
C ALA A 74 7.81 8.90 -30.61
N GLU A 75 6.71 9.16 -31.34
CA GLU A 75 6.70 9.16 -32.81
C GLU A 75 7.78 10.08 -33.40
N GLN A 76 8.04 11.20 -32.74
CA GLN A 76 9.02 12.21 -33.16
C GLN A 76 10.47 11.90 -32.74
N MET A 77 10.71 10.86 -31.95
CA MET A 77 12.05 10.48 -31.51
C MET A 77 12.78 9.64 -32.56
N ALA A 78 14.10 9.84 -32.68
CA ALA A 78 14.97 8.98 -33.47
C ALA A 78 14.94 7.53 -32.93
N GLN A 79 15.08 6.55 -33.81
CA GLN A 79 14.99 5.13 -33.44
C GLN A 79 16.02 4.74 -32.37
N ASP A 80 17.25 5.19 -32.52
CA ASP A 80 18.35 4.93 -31.58
C ASP A 80 18.14 5.59 -30.20
N GLN A 81 17.30 6.62 -30.10
CA GLN A 81 16.87 7.16 -28.79
C GLN A 81 15.79 6.28 -28.16
N LYS A 82 14.81 5.81 -28.96
CA LYS A 82 13.77 4.90 -28.50
C LYS A 82 14.36 3.60 -27.94
N ASP A 83 15.30 3.01 -28.66
CA ASP A 83 15.91 1.73 -28.28
C ASP A 83 16.70 1.87 -26.96
N ARG A 84 17.49 2.94 -26.81
CA ARG A 84 18.21 3.24 -25.56
C ARG A 84 17.27 3.48 -24.38
N MET A 85 16.17 4.21 -24.59
CA MET A 85 15.17 4.43 -23.54
C MET A 85 14.51 3.12 -23.13
N LEU A 86 14.12 2.29 -24.10
CA LEU A 86 13.47 1.02 -23.86
C LEU A 86 14.39 0.04 -23.12
N GLU A 87 15.66 -0.05 -23.52
CA GLU A 87 16.66 -0.88 -22.87
C GLU A 87 16.89 -0.45 -21.42
N ALA A 88 17.04 0.86 -21.17
CA ALA A 88 17.19 1.40 -19.83
C ALA A 88 15.95 1.10 -18.96
N GLN A 89 14.74 1.37 -19.48
CA GLN A 89 13.49 1.13 -18.75
C GLN A 89 13.32 -0.35 -18.40
N THR A 90 13.54 -1.25 -19.35
CA THR A 90 13.43 -2.70 -19.15
C THR A 90 14.47 -3.19 -18.14
N THR A 91 15.69 -2.66 -18.19
CA THR A 91 16.77 -3.02 -17.27
C THR A 91 16.49 -2.58 -15.84
N TRP A 92 15.92 -1.40 -15.64
CA TRP A 92 15.70 -0.83 -14.31
C TRP A 92 14.35 -1.20 -13.69
N ALA A 93 13.35 -1.50 -14.50
CA ALA A 93 11.99 -1.73 -14.02
C ALA A 93 11.89 -2.81 -12.93
N PRO A 94 12.49 -4.01 -13.05
CA PRO A 94 12.42 -5.00 -11.97
C PRO A 94 12.97 -4.50 -10.63
N ARG A 95 14.07 -3.73 -10.66
CA ARG A 95 14.69 -3.16 -9.45
C ARG A 95 13.81 -2.08 -8.84
N ILE A 96 13.23 -1.23 -9.68
CA ILE A 96 12.30 -0.19 -9.27
C ILE A 96 11.03 -0.80 -8.71
N SER A 97 10.46 -1.84 -9.33
CA SER A 97 9.28 -2.55 -8.82
C SER A 97 9.50 -3.11 -7.42
N PHE A 98 10.66 -3.72 -7.18
CA PHE A 98 11.03 -4.22 -5.86
C PHE A 98 11.16 -3.07 -4.84
N ALA A 99 11.93 -2.03 -5.17
CA ALA A 99 12.13 -0.88 -4.29
C ALA A 99 10.81 -0.15 -3.98
N PHE A 100 9.96 0.03 -4.98
CA PHE A 100 8.65 0.66 -4.85
C PHE A 100 7.68 -0.20 -4.04
N GLY A 101 7.75 -1.53 -4.17
CA GLY A 101 6.96 -2.45 -3.36
C GLY A 101 7.18 -2.28 -1.86
N LEU A 102 8.42 -2.05 -1.41
CA LEU A 102 8.71 -1.80 0.00
C LEU A 102 8.56 -0.32 0.39
N VAL A 103 9.38 0.52 -0.24
CA VAL A 103 9.55 1.93 0.14
C VAL A 103 8.33 2.73 -0.29
N GLY A 104 7.83 2.47 -1.50
CA GLY A 104 6.63 3.13 -2.03
C GLY A 104 5.40 2.83 -1.17
N THR A 105 5.19 1.59 -0.74
CA THR A 105 4.08 1.23 0.16
C THR A 105 4.21 1.92 1.52
N ALA A 106 5.39 1.87 2.14
CA ALA A 106 5.62 2.53 3.43
C ALA A 106 5.39 4.05 3.35
N LEU A 107 5.93 4.70 2.32
CA LEU A 107 5.76 6.14 2.09
C LEU A 107 4.30 6.50 1.79
N THR A 108 3.59 5.68 1.02
CA THR A 108 2.19 5.93 0.69
C THR A 108 1.33 5.95 1.95
N ILE A 109 1.48 4.95 2.83
CA ILE A 109 0.72 4.90 4.09
C ILE A 109 1.07 6.10 4.97
N LEU A 110 2.36 6.46 5.06
CA LEU A 110 2.81 7.60 5.85
C LEU A 110 2.25 8.93 5.33
N VAL A 111 2.28 9.16 4.02
CA VAL A 111 1.75 10.37 3.39
C VAL A 111 0.23 10.45 3.57
N VAL A 112 -0.49 9.36 3.32
CA VAL A 112 -1.95 9.33 3.51
C VAL A 112 -2.32 9.56 4.97
N ALA A 113 -1.59 8.96 5.90
CA ALA A 113 -1.80 9.18 7.33
C ALA A 113 -1.54 10.64 7.72
N LEU A 114 -0.49 11.26 7.19
CA LEU A 114 -0.18 12.66 7.45
C LEU A 114 -1.29 13.58 6.92
N ILE A 115 -1.80 13.32 5.71
CA ILE A 115 -2.90 14.07 5.11
C ILE A 115 -4.16 13.95 5.98
N TYR A 116 -4.57 12.74 6.36
CA TYR A 116 -5.78 12.56 7.17
C TYR A 116 -5.63 13.09 8.59
N TRP A 117 -4.51 12.82 9.24
CA TRP A 117 -4.22 13.36 10.56
C TRP A 117 -4.24 14.90 10.57
N GLY A 118 -3.60 15.52 9.57
CA GLY A 118 -3.62 16.96 9.38
C GLY A 118 -5.03 17.49 9.15
N ALA A 119 -5.78 16.87 8.25
CA ALA A 119 -7.16 17.27 7.96
C ALA A 119 -8.07 17.16 9.19
N PHE A 120 -8.01 16.07 9.96
CA PHE A 120 -8.83 15.90 11.16
C PHE A 120 -8.48 16.88 12.28
N ASN A 121 -7.20 17.20 12.45
CA ASN A 121 -6.81 18.18 13.47
C ASN A 121 -7.09 19.62 13.06
N LEU A 122 -6.87 19.97 11.79
CA LEU A 122 -7.02 21.35 11.31
C LEU A 122 -8.49 21.72 11.09
N PHE A 123 -9.30 20.85 10.49
CA PHE A 123 -10.68 21.18 10.12
C PHE A 123 -11.72 20.72 11.14
N PHE A 124 -11.44 19.64 11.87
CA PHE A 124 -12.40 19.05 12.82
C PHE A 124 -11.97 19.19 14.29
N GLY A 125 -10.81 19.79 14.57
CA GLY A 125 -10.32 20.01 15.93
C GLY A 125 -10.17 18.71 16.73
N ALA A 126 -9.92 17.59 16.07
CA ALA A 126 -10.04 16.26 16.67
C ALA A 126 -9.02 15.96 17.78
N GLY A 127 -7.96 16.77 17.93
CA GLY A 127 -6.95 16.61 18.98
C GLY A 127 -6.17 15.30 18.91
N LEU A 128 -6.12 14.65 17.74
CA LEU A 128 -5.45 13.36 17.56
C LEU A 128 -3.94 13.56 17.58
N ASN A 129 -3.22 12.70 18.29
CA ASN A 129 -1.77 12.60 18.07
C ASN A 129 -1.47 11.84 16.78
N PHE A 130 -0.26 12.00 16.23
CA PHE A 130 0.10 11.37 14.95
C PHE A 130 0.05 9.84 15.02
N SER A 131 0.40 9.23 16.17
CA SER A 131 0.32 7.78 16.35
C SER A 131 -1.11 7.25 16.24
N GLN A 132 -2.10 7.97 16.75
CA GLN A 132 -3.53 7.65 16.58
C GLN A 132 -3.93 7.74 15.11
N GLY A 133 -3.62 8.85 14.43
CA GLY A 133 -3.89 9.02 13.01
C GLY A 133 -3.27 7.92 12.16
N PHE A 134 -1.98 7.65 12.36
CA PHE A 134 -1.23 6.62 11.63
C PHE A 134 -1.73 5.20 11.91
N SER A 135 -2.09 4.88 13.16
CA SER A 135 -2.70 3.59 13.50
C SER A 135 -4.04 3.40 12.81
N ILE A 136 -4.92 4.41 12.89
CA ILE A 136 -6.23 4.38 12.23
C ILE A 136 -6.04 4.20 10.72
N THR A 137 -5.19 4.99 10.07
CA THR A 137 -4.93 4.88 8.64
C THR A 137 -4.39 3.50 8.26
N SER A 138 -3.39 2.98 8.97
CA SER A 138 -2.78 1.68 8.65
C SER A 138 -3.79 0.52 8.71
N PHE A 139 -4.70 0.54 9.70
CA PHE A 139 -5.78 -0.44 9.79
C PHE A 139 -6.94 -0.17 8.81
N ALA A 140 -7.19 1.08 8.43
CA ALA A 140 -8.23 1.43 7.44
C ALA A 140 -7.93 0.86 6.05
N PHE A 141 -6.66 0.61 5.73
CA PHE A 141 -6.28 -0.05 4.50
C PHE A 141 -6.53 -1.57 4.51
N MET A 142 -6.84 -2.22 5.63
CA MET A 142 -6.99 -3.69 5.72
C MET A 142 -7.87 -4.32 4.62
N PRO A 143 -8.98 -3.72 4.15
CA PRO A 143 -9.73 -4.25 3.00
C PRO A 143 -8.88 -4.40 1.73
N VAL A 144 -7.96 -3.45 1.48
CA VAL A 144 -7.03 -3.50 0.34
C VAL A 144 -6.02 -4.64 0.51
N ALA A 145 -5.69 -5.05 1.74
CA ALA A 145 -4.76 -6.15 1.98
C ALA A 145 -5.31 -7.47 1.40
N VAL A 146 -6.64 -7.65 1.43
CA VAL A 146 -7.31 -8.78 0.78
C VAL A 146 -7.07 -8.76 -0.72
N SER A 147 -7.20 -7.61 -1.37
CA SER A 147 -6.90 -7.44 -2.79
C SER A 147 -5.42 -7.70 -3.11
N SER A 148 -4.49 -7.30 -2.23
CA SER A 148 -3.07 -7.59 -2.39
C SER A 148 -2.77 -9.09 -2.36
N VAL A 149 -3.42 -9.85 -1.47
CA VAL A 149 -3.29 -11.32 -1.44
C VAL A 149 -3.81 -11.94 -2.73
N LEU A 150 -4.95 -11.47 -3.24
CA LEU A 150 -5.47 -11.93 -4.54
C LEU A 150 -4.49 -11.62 -5.68
N ALA A 151 -3.91 -10.42 -5.71
CA ALA A 151 -2.91 -10.05 -6.71
C ALA A 151 -1.67 -10.97 -6.65
N ILE A 152 -1.18 -11.30 -5.46
CA ILE A 152 -0.08 -12.26 -5.27
C ILE A 152 -0.42 -13.62 -5.88
N ILE A 153 -1.63 -14.14 -5.60
CA ILE A 153 -2.09 -15.41 -6.16
C ILE A 153 -2.14 -15.34 -7.69
N THR A 154 -2.77 -14.30 -8.25
CA THR A 154 -2.88 -14.13 -9.71
C THR A 154 -1.51 -14.04 -10.38
N LEU A 155 -0.59 -13.24 -9.84
CA LEU A 155 0.77 -13.10 -10.39
C LEU A 155 1.58 -14.39 -10.29
N SER A 156 1.35 -15.19 -9.23
CA SER A 156 2.03 -16.48 -9.06
C SER A 156 1.52 -17.54 -10.04
N LEU A 157 0.24 -17.48 -10.42
CA LEU A 157 -0.38 -18.41 -11.36
C LEU A 157 -0.09 -18.08 -12.83
N ILE A 158 0.30 -16.85 -13.15
CA ILE A 158 0.76 -16.49 -14.50
C ILE A 158 2.07 -17.25 -14.78
N SER A 159 1.99 -18.17 -15.74
CA SER A 159 3.14 -18.93 -16.24
C SER A 159 4.10 -17.97 -16.94
N SER A 160 5.36 -17.99 -16.48
CA SER A 160 6.51 -17.33 -17.11
C SER A 160 6.99 -18.09 -18.34
#